data_AF-A0A9E1YG48-F1
#
_entry.id   AF-A0A9E1YG48-F1
#
_cell.length_a   1.000
_cell.length_b   1.000
_cell.length_c   1.000
_cell.angle_alpha   90.00
_cell.angle_beta   90.00
_cell.angle_gamma   90.00
#
_symmetry.space_group_name_H-M   'P 1'
#
loop_
_entity.id
_entity.type
_entity.pdbx_description
1 polymer ?
#
loop_
_entity_poly.entity_id
_entity_poly.type
_entity_poly.pdbx_seq_one_letter_code
_entity_poly.pdbx_strand_id
1 'polypeptide(L)' 'GGYGRWGWGSGYYGGYSGQSVDVRQYTEGVLSVDIYDPQERRPVWHGRATGQITKKMQENPTPALEKVLGSIFATFPPSN' A
#
# COMPACT_ATOMS: atom_id res chain seq x y z
N GLY A 1 -5.20 52.77 47.20
CA GLY A 1 -3.80 52.32 47.05
C GLY A 1 -3.71 50.88 47.51
N GLY A 2 -3.01 50.05 46.72
CA GLY A 2 -2.60 48.68 47.06
C GLY A 2 -3.74 47.65 47.07
N TYR A 3 -3.59 46.40 46.60
CA TYR A 3 -2.40 45.58 46.43
C TYR A 3 -2.75 44.49 45.41
N GLY A 4 -1.93 44.31 44.39
CA GLY A 4 -2.10 43.30 43.36
C GLY A 4 -1.98 41.89 43.92
N ARG A 5 -2.91 41.00 43.54
CA ARG A 5 -2.73 39.56 43.67
C ARG A 5 -2.41 39.00 42.28
N TRP A 6 -1.12 38.96 42.01
CA TRP A 6 -0.53 38.26 40.89
C TRP A 6 -0.89 36.78 40.99
N GLY A 7 -1.77 36.31 40.09
CA GLY A 7 -2.11 34.91 39.93
C GLY A 7 -0.96 34.21 39.19
N TRP A 8 -0.11 33.52 39.94
CA TRP A 8 0.85 32.57 39.40
C TRP A 8 0.12 31.28 39.04
N GLY A 9 0.26 30.84 37.79
CA GLY A 9 -0.15 29.50 37.35
C GLY A 9 -1.55 29.42 36.77
N SER A 10 -1.70 29.81 35.50
CA SER A 10 -2.80 29.30 34.68
C SER A 10 -2.28 28.99 33.29
N GLY A 11 -2.34 27.70 32.94
CA GLY A 11 -2.36 27.25 31.56
C GLY A 11 -1.01 27.21 30.85
N TYR A 12 -0.11 26.37 31.35
CA TYR A 12 0.88 25.72 30.50
C TYR A 12 0.18 25.18 29.23
N TYR A 13 0.63 25.61 28.04
CA TYR A 13 0.30 25.01 26.74
C TYR A 13 -1.19 25.01 26.34
N GLY A 14 -1.73 26.20 26.07
CA GLY A 14 -2.96 26.35 25.30
C GLY A 14 -2.74 26.09 23.81
N GLY A 15 -3.20 24.94 23.32
CA GLY A 15 -3.69 24.83 21.95
C GLY A 15 -2.77 24.20 20.90
N TYR A 16 -2.19 23.03 21.16
CA TYR A 16 -2.00 22.10 20.04
C TYR A 16 -3.35 21.41 19.78
N SER A 17 -4.15 22.02 18.90
CA SER A 17 -5.33 21.36 18.32
C SER A 17 -4.81 20.11 17.61
N GLY A 18 -5.05 18.95 18.20
CA GLY A 18 -4.58 17.67 17.69
C GLY A 18 -5.05 17.49 16.25
N GLN A 19 -4.11 17.49 15.31
CA GLN A 19 -4.38 17.00 13.97
C GLN A 19 -4.71 15.51 14.12
N SER A 20 -5.98 15.14 13.87
CA SER A 20 -6.39 13.75 13.79
C SER A 20 -5.72 13.12 12.57
N VAL A 21 -4.63 12.38 12.77
CA VAL A 21 -3.98 11.59 11.72
C VAL A 21 -4.73 10.26 11.59
N ASP A 22 -5.48 10.06 10.51
CA ASP A 22 -6.08 8.75 10.17
C ASP A 22 -5.00 7.87 9.50
N VAL A 23 -4.49 6.89 10.24
CA VAL A 23 -3.53 5.90 9.73
C VAL A 23 -4.29 4.65 9.31
N ARG A 24 -4.24 4.33 8.00
CA ARG A 24 -4.82 3.10 7.47
C ARG A 24 -3.74 2.05 7.25
N GLN A 25 -3.93 0.88 7.85
CA GLN A 25 -3.08 -0.29 7.64
C GLN A 25 -3.73 -1.21 6.60
N TYR A 26 -2.95 -1.64 5.61
CA TYR A 26 -3.36 -2.62 4.62
C TYR A 26 -2.19 -3.55 4.28
N THR A 27 -2.51 -4.77 3.85
CA THR A 27 -1.51 -5.71 3.35
C THR A 27 -1.32 -5.49 1.86
N GLU A 28 -0.11 -5.13 1.44
CA GLU A 28 0.26 -5.12 0.03
C GLU A 28 0.77 -6.50 -0.39
N GLY A 29 0.21 -7.03 -1.46
CA GLY A 29 0.65 -8.25 -2.12
C GLY A 29 1.28 -7.93 -3.47
N VAL A 30 2.22 -8.80 -3.86
CA VAL A 30 2.94 -8.72 -5.12
C VAL A 30 2.78 -10.03 -5.85
N LEU A 31 2.43 -9.98 -7.14
CA LEU A 31 2.46 -11.14 -8.03
C LEU A 31 3.43 -10.85 -9.18
N SER A 32 4.37 -11.77 -9.38
CA SER A 32 5.35 -11.73 -10.47
C SER A 32 5.22 -13.00 -11.32
N VAL A 33 5.35 -12.85 -12.63
CA VAL A 33 5.35 -13.94 -13.60
C VAL A 33 6.58 -13.80 -14.48
N ASP A 34 7.34 -14.89 -14.59
CA ASP A 34 8.53 -15.00 -15.43
C ASP A 34 8.30 -16.06 -16.51
N ILE A 35 8.63 -15.72 -17.76
CA ILE A 35 8.58 -16.66 -18.89
C ILE A 35 10.02 -16.90 -19.37
N TYR A 36 10.38 -18.18 -19.50
CA TYR A 36 11.70 -18.64 -19.92
C TYR A 36 11.63 -19.38 -21.25
N ASP A 37 12.63 -19.17 -22.10
CA ASP A 37 12.87 -20.01 -23.26
C ASP A 37 13.72 -21.23 -22.83
N PRO A 38 13.20 -22.47 -22.92
CA PRO A 38 13.93 -23.65 -22.52
C PRO A 38 15.08 -24.02 -23.47
N GLN A 39 15.03 -23.60 -24.74
CA GLN A 39 16.09 -23.84 -25.72
C GLN A 39 17.29 -22.95 -25.43
N GLU A 40 17.04 -21.66 -25.20
CA GLU A 40 18.08 -20.66 -24.92
C GLU A 40 18.45 -20.57 -23.43
N ARG A 41 17.71 -21.26 -22.56
CA ARG A 41 17.88 -21.29 -21.09
C ARG A 41 17.95 -19.90 -20.46
N ARG A 42 17.15 -18.95 -20.97
CA ARG A 42 17.13 -17.56 -20.49
C ARG A 42 15.70 -17.03 -20.30
N PRO A 43 15.48 -16.05 -19.42
CA PRO A 43 14.20 -15.36 -19.32
C PRO A 43 13.97 -14.54 -20.59
N VAL A 44 12.77 -14.64 -21.15
CA VAL A 44 12.34 -13.87 -22.33
C VAL A 44 11.35 -12.76 -21.97
N TRP A 45 10.71 -12.87 -20.79
CA TRP A 45 9.78 -11.85 -20.32
C TRP A 45 9.58 -11.90 -18.80
N HIS A 46 9.31 -10.74 -18.21
CA HIS A 46 8.98 -10.55 -16.80
C HIS A 46 7.82 -9.56 -16.69
N GLY A 47 6.79 -9.92 -15.92
CA GLY A 47 5.69 -9.03 -15.58
C GLY A 47 5.39 -9.08 -14.08
N ARG A 48 5.03 -7.93 -13.50
CA ARG A 48 4.69 -7.80 -12.08
C ARG A 48 3.48 -6.89 -11.90
N ALA A 49 2.64 -7.23 -10.92
CA ALA A 49 1.59 -6.35 -10.40
C ALA A 49 1.63 -6.32 -8.87
N THR A 50 1.23 -5.19 -8.29
CA THR A 50 1.01 -5.04 -6.85
C THR A 50 -0.44 -4.71 -6.57
N GLY A 51 -0.93 -5.10 -5.40
CA GLY A 51 -2.32 -4.87 -5.01
C GLY A 51 -2.56 -5.09 -3.53
N GLN A 52 -3.56 -4.40 -3.01
CA GLN A 52 -4.02 -4.57 -1.63
C GLN A 52 -4.76 -5.90 -1.47
N ILE A 53 -4.35 -6.69 -0.49
CA ILE A 53 -4.93 -8.00 -0.17
C ILE A 53 -6.07 -7.81 0.82
N THR A 54 -7.26 -8.25 0.43
CA THR A 54 -8.44 -8.24 1.29
C THR A 54 -8.75 -9.64 1.83
N LYS A 55 -9.48 -9.72 2.94
CA LYS A 55 -9.92 -11.02 3.50
C LYS A 55 -10.70 -11.88 2.49
N LYS A 56 -11.58 -11.25 1.70
CA LYS A 56 -12.35 -11.92 0.65
C LYS A 56 -11.44 -12.56 -0.42
N MET A 57 -10.34 -11.91 -0.77
CA MET A 57 -9.35 -12.47 -1.71
C MET A 57 -8.62 -13.67 -1.11
N GLN A 58 -8.38 -13.68 0.20
CA GLN A 58 -7.75 -14.83 0.87
C GLN A 58 -8.70 -16.03 0.95
N GLU A 59 -9.98 -15.79 1.19
CA GLU A 59 -11.03 -16.82 1.25
C GLU A 59 -11.33 -17.41 -0.14
N ASN A 60 -11.28 -16.58 -1.21
CA ASN A 60 -11.46 -17.02 -2.59
C ASN A 60 -10.48 -16.29 -3.53
N PRO A 61 -9.26 -16.82 -3.72
CA PRO A 61 -8.20 -16.13 -4.46
C PRO A 61 -8.39 -16.16 -5.97
N THR A 62 -9.09 -17.17 -6.52
CA THR A 62 -9.15 -17.42 -7.97
C THR A 62 -9.59 -16.19 -8.79
N PRO A 63 -10.72 -15.52 -8.49
CA PRO A 63 -11.15 -14.37 -9.29
C PRO A 63 -10.20 -13.17 -9.20
N ALA A 64 -9.54 -13.01 -8.04
CA ALA A 64 -8.56 -11.96 -7.85
C ALA A 64 -7.28 -12.25 -8.66
N LEU A 65 -6.83 -13.50 -8.64
CA LEU A 65 -5.69 -13.96 -9.43
C LEU A 65 -5.96 -13.81 -10.93
N GLU A 66 -7.12 -14.23 -11.44
CA GLU A 66 -7.49 -14.07 -12.86
C GLU A 66 -7.41 -12.61 -13.31
N LYS A 67 -7.95 -11.69 -12.51
CA LYS A 67 -7.90 -10.26 -12.81
C LYS A 67 -6.46 -9.72 -12.83
N VAL A 68 -5.65 -10.11 -11.84
CA VAL A 68 -4.26 -9.65 -11.74
C VAL A 68 -3.41 -10.23 -12.87
N LEU A 69 -3.58 -11.52 -13.19
CA LEU A 69 -2.91 -12.16 -14.33
C LEU A 69 -3.30 -11.49 -15.64
N GLY A 70 -4.59 -11.18 -15.85
CA GLY A 70 -5.03 -10.42 -17.03
C GLY A 70 -4.35 -9.04 -17.15
N SER A 71 -4.11 -8.38 -16.01
CA SER A 71 -3.39 -7.09 -15.98
C SER A 71 -1.90 -7.26 -16.28
N ILE A 72 -1.26 -8.30 -15.72
CA ILE A 72 0.14 -8.63 -15.94
C ILE A 72 0.39 -8.97 -17.41
N PHE A 73 -0.46 -9.81 -18.01
CA PHE A 73 -0.33 -10.25 -19.40
C PHE A 73 -0.81 -9.23 -20.44
N ALA A 74 -1.39 -8.10 -20.04
CA ALA A 74 -1.77 -7.04 -20.99
C ALA A 74 -0.57 -6.46 -21.77
N THR A 75 0.64 -6.64 -21.24
CA THR A 75 1.91 -6.21 -21.87
C THR A 75 2.70 -7.37 -22.47
N PHE A 76 2.10 -8.56 -22.50
CA PHE A 76 2.68 -9.75 -23.10
C PHE A 76 2.00 -10.08 -24.44
N PRO A 77 2.74 -10.54 -25.46
CA PRO A 77 4.20 -10.56 -25.54
C PRO A 77 4.78 -9.15 -25.66
N PRO A 78 6.03 -8.93 -25.22
CA PRO A 78 6.71 -7.67 -25.46
C PRO A 78 6.88 -7.49 -26.98
N SER A 79 6.45 -6.34 -27.51
CA SER A 79 6.70 -5.97 -28.90
C SER A 79 8.21 -5.84 -29.13
N ASN A 80 8.73 -6.47 -30.18
CA ASN A 80 10.13 -6.31 -30.62
C ASN A 80 10.44 -4.88 -31.06
#